data_AF-W1U1T9-F1
#
_entry.id   AF-W1U1T9-F1
#
_cell.length_a   1.000
_cell.length_b   1.000
_cell.length_c   1.000
_cell.angle_alpha   90.00
_cell.angle_beta   90.00
_cell.angle_gamma   90.00
#
_symmetry.space_group_name_H-M   'P 1'
#
loop_
_entity.id
_entity.type
_entity.pdbx_description
1 polymer ?
#
loop_
_entity_poly.entity_id
_entity_poly.type
_entity_poly.pdbx_seq_one_letter_code
_entity_poly.pdbx_strand_id
1 'polypeptide(L)'
;MLDITDTVLSRTLKELMQNNMVERRQYNEIPMRVTYQLIEKAESVIPIFETICQWSKKYLAPDDINNSIYGQFPKQDGEFFILAEE
;
A
#
# COMPACT_ATOMS: atom_id res chain seq x y z
N MET A 1 -10.75 -9.42 4.96
CA MET A 1 -10.20 -8.53 6.01
C MET A 1 -8.70 -8.60 5.86
N LEU A 2 -7.97 -7.48 5.90
CA LEU A 2 -6.51 -7.52 5.74
C LEU A 2 -5.90 -8.26 6.94
N ASP A 3 -5.17 -9.35 6.70
CA ASP A 3 -4.42 -10.07 7.73
C ASP A 3 -3.16 -9.26 8.07
N ILE A 4 -3.33 -8.23 8.90
CA ILE A 4 -2.25 -7.39 9.41
C ILE A 4 -2.23 -7.41 10.93
N THR A 5 -1.04 -7.51 11.52
CA THR A 5 -0.89 -7.45 12.97
C THR A 5 -0.98 -6.02 13.47
N ASP A 6 -1.51 -5.82 14.69
CA ASP A 6 -1.65 -4.51 15.32
C ASP A 6 -0.32 -3.76 15.41
N THR A 7 0.78 -4.49 15.63
CA THR A 7 2.14 -3.94 15.69
C THR A 7 2.57 -3.34 14.34
N VAL A 8 2.34 -4.07 13.24
CA VAL A 8 2.71 -3.59 11.90
C VAL A 8 1.82 -2.41 11.52
N LEU A 9 0.51 -2.51 11.74
CA LEU A 9 -0.42 -1.43 11.45
C LEU A 9 -0.07 -0.14 12.21
N SER A 10 0.18 -0.25 13.51
CA SER A 10 0.55 0.90 14.36
C SER A 10 1.85 1.55 13.92
N ARG A 11 2.85 0.73 13.54
CA ARG A 11 4.13 1.21 13.03
C ARG A 11 3.95 1.93 11.69
N THR A 12 3.23 1.34 10.74
CA THR A 12 3.01 1.93 9.41
C THR A 12 2.23 3.24 9.51
N LEU A 13 1.19 3.31 10.35
CA LEU A 13 0.46 4.57 10.58
C LEU A 13 1.37 5.65 11.18
N LYS A 14 2.27 5.29 12.10
CA LYS A 14 3.25 6.22 12.66
C LYS A 14 4.20 6.76 11.60
N GLU A 15 4.72 5.89 10.73
CA GLU A 15 5.60 6.28 9.61
C GLU A 15 4.86 7.18 8.60
N LEU A 16 3.59 6.88 8.28
CA LEU A 16 2.78 7.73 7.38
C LEU A 16 2.46 9.11 7.98
N MET A 17 2.24 9.19 9.29
CA MET A 17 2.10 10.48 9.98
C MET A 17 3.42 11.28 9.93
N GLN A 18 4.57 10.64 10.17
CA GLN A 18 5.89 11.29 10.09
C GLN A 18 6.20 11.84 8.69
N ASN A 19 5.71 11.16 7.65
CA ASN A 19 5.91 11.56 6.25
C ASN A 19 4.91 12.62 5.74
N ASN A 20 4.03 13.13 6.61
CA ASN A 20 2.91 14.02 6.25
C ASN A 20 2.06 13.38 5.15
N MET A 21 1.61 12.15 5.36
CA MET A 21 0.70 11.45 4.46
C MET A 21 -0.64 11.14 5.13
N VAL A 22 -0.62 10.90 6.44
CA VAL A 22 -1.81 10.60 7.24
C VAL A 22 -1.86 11.56 8.42
N GLU A 23 -3.05 12.01 8.79
CA GLU A 23 -3.30 12.74 10.03
C GLU A 23 -4.18 11.92 10.98
N ARG A 24 -3.91 12.04 12.29
CA ARG A 24 -4.72 11.43 13.35
C ARG A 24 -5.64 12.48 13.94
N ARG A 25 -6.96 12.27 13.84
CA ARG A 25 -7.98 13.11 14.49
C ARG A 25 -8.66 12.35 15.62
N GLN A 26 -8.78 13.01 16.76
CA GLN A 26 -9.48 12.48 17.93
C GLN A 26 -10.74 13.30 18.16
N TYR A 27 -11.87 12.60 18.25
CA TYR A 27 -13.16 13.20 18.51
C TYR A 27 -13.54 12.95 19.97
N ASN A 28 -13.71 14.04 20.71
CA ASN A 28 -14.13 14.02 22.12
C ASN A 28 -15.66 13.91 22.23
N GLU A 29 -16.23 12.93 21.53
CA GLU A 29 -17.64 12.55 21.63
C GLU A 29 -17.79 11.28 22.47
N ILE A 30 -19.02 10.92 22.84
CA ILE A 30 -19.32 9.64 23.50
C ILE A 30 -19.97 8.73 22.45
N PRO A 31 -19.37 7.56 22.11
CA PRO A 31 -18.08 7.04 22.55
C PRO A 31 -16.89 7.76 21.89
N MET A 32 -15.77 7.86 22.59
CA MET A 32 -14.55 8.48 22.05
C MET A 32 -14.07 7.71 20.82
N ARG A 33 -13.79 8.43 19.72
CA ARG A 33 -13.30 7.84 18.47
C ARG A 33 -12.01 8.49 18.01
N VAL A 34 -11.11 7.68 17.47
CA VAL A 34 -9.91 8.11 16.76
C VAL A 34 -10.07 7.72 15.29
N THR A 35 -9.79 8.65 14.38
CA THR A 35 -9.77 8.38 12.95
C THR A 35 -8.42 8.77 12.36
N TYR A 36 -8.02 8.05 11.33
CA TYR A 36 -6.85 8.37 10.51
C TYR A 36 -7.34 8.80 9.14
N GLN A 37 -6.86 9.93 8.63
CA GLN A 37 -7.30 10.51 7.35
C GLN A 37 -6.08 10.77 6.47
N LEU A 38 -6.23 10.57 5.16
CA LEU A 38 -5.21 11.00 4.20
C LEU A 38 -5.20 12.52 4.15
N ILE A 39 -4.01 13.09 3.97
CA ILE A 39 -3.87 14.52 3.68
C ILE A 39 -3.59 14.73 2.18
N GLU A 40 -3.71 15.98 1.71
CA GLU A 40 -3.55 16.35 0.30
C GLU A 40 -2.33 15.73 -0.38
N LYS A 41 -1.17 15.71 0.30
CA LYS A 41 0.05 15.07 -0.21
C LYS A 41 -0.16 13.57 -0.51
N ALA A 42 -0.82 12.83 0.38
CA ALA A 42 -1.08 11.41 0.14
C ALA A 42 -2.18 11.19 -0.91
N GLU A 43 -3.20 12.05 -0.95
CA GLU A 43 -4.24 12.00 -1.98
C GLU A 43 -3.63 12.19 -3.38
N SER A 44 -2.62 13.05 -3.51
CA SER A 44 -1.93 13.26 -4.79
C SER A 44 -1.24 12.00 -5.34
N VAL A 45 -0.94 11.00 -4.50
CA VAL A 45 -0.30 9.73 -4.90
C VAL A 45 -1.33 8.70 -5.38
N ILE A 46 -2.60 8.80 -4.97
CA ILE A 46 -3.67 7.89 -5.39
C ILE A 46 -3.70 7.66 -6.91
N PRO A 47 -3.74 8.69 -7.78
CA PRO A 47 -3.78 8.47 -9.23
C PRO A 47 -2.56 7.72 -9.78
N ILE A 48 -1.40 7.83 -9.11
CA ILE A 48 -0.19 7.09 -9.49
C ILE A 48 -0.39 5.61 -9.19
N PHE A 49 -0.90 5.27 -7.99
CA PHE A 49 -1.21 3.88 -7.64
C PHE A 49 -2.29 3.29 -8.52
N GLU A 50 -3.30 4.07 -8.89
CA GLU A 50 -4.32 3.64 -9.85
C GLU A 50 -3.72 3.32 -11.21
N THR A 51 -2.79 4.15 -11.69
CA THR A 51 -2.07 3.90 -12.95
C THR A 51 -1.28 2.60 -12.89
N ILE A 52 -0.57 2.34 -11.78
CA ILE A 52 0.16 1.09 -11.56
C ILE A 52 -0.81 -0.10 -11.53
N CYS A 53 -1.96 0.04 -10.88
CA CYS A 53 -2.99 -1.00 -10.81
C CYS A 53 -3.63 -1.27 -12.18
N GLN A 54 -3.84 -0.24 -13.01
CA GLN A 54 -4.33 -0.39 -14.37
C GLN A 54 -3.31 -1.10 -15.26
N TRP A 55 -2.03 -0.71 -15.14
CA TRP A 55 -0.95 -1.41 -15.81
C TRP A 55 -0.89 -2.88 -15.38
N SER A 56 -0.95 -3.17 -14.09
CA SER A 56 -0.89 -4.56 -13.61
C SER A 56 -2.06 -5.37 -14.11
N LYS A 57 -3.29 -4.83 -14.10
CA LYS A 57 -4.47 -5.51 -14.70
C LYS A 57 -4.33 -5.78 -16.19
N LYS A 58 -3.59 -4.94 -16.92
CA LYS A 58 -3.39 -5.08 -18.37
C LYS A 58 -2.36 -6.16 -18.71
N TYR A 59 -1.38 -6.37 -17.86
CA TYR A 59 -0.20 -7.21 -18.16
C TYR A 59 -0.03 -8.44 -17.24
N LEU A 60 -0.67 -8.49 -16.08
CA LEU A 60 -0.79 -9.69 -15.25
C LEU A 60 -2.09 -10.40 -15.61
N ALA A 61 -2.02 -11.70 -15.90
CA ALA A 61 -3.21 -12.50 -16.11
C ALA A 61 -4.03 -12.57 -14.81
N PRO A 62 -5.37 -12.73 -14.88
CA PRO A 62 -6.22 -12.89 -13.68
C PRO A 62 -5.75 -14.00 -12.73
N ASP A 63 -5.10 -15.04 -13.29
CA ASP A 63 -4.56 -16.18 -12.55
C ASP A 63 -3.27 -15.85 -11.77
N ASP A 64 -2.53 -14.81 -12.16
CA ASP A 64 -1.32 -14.35 -11.45
C ASP A 64 -1.65 -13.48 -10.24
N ILE A 65 -2.78 -12.76 -10.28
CA ILE A 65 -3.18 -11.81 -9.23
C ILE A 65 -3.65 -12.56 -7.97
N ASN A 66 -4.36 -13.68 -8.14
CA ASN A 66 -4.84 -14.49 -7.01
C ASN A 66 -3.74 -15.31 -6.33
N ASN A 67 -2.65 -15.63 -7.04
CA ASN A 67 -1.50 -16.36 -6.49
C ASN A 67 -0.43 -15.44 -5.84
N SER A 68 -0.52 -14.12 -6.02
CA SER A 68 0.52 -13.19 -5.56
C SER A 68 0.29 -12.60 -4.16
N ILE A 69 -0.95 -12.47 -3.71
CA ILE A 69 -1.25 -11.92 -2.36
C ILE A 69 -1.01 -12.92 -1.22
N TYR A 70 -0.96 -14.22 -1.52
CA TYR A 70 -0.51 -15.28 -0.61
C TYR A 70 0.65 -16.04 -1.23
N GLY A 71 1.75 -15.34 -1.49
CA GLY A 71 3.08 -15.92 -1.73
C GLY A 71 3.15 -17.11 -2.69
N GLN A 72 3.44 -16.83 -3.96
CA GLN A 72 4.58 -17.38 -4.69
C GLN A 72 4.64 -16.65 -6.04
N PHE A 73 5.69 -15.86 -6.24
CA PHE A 73 6.01 -15.34 -7.58
C PHE A 73 6.31 -16.53 -8.47
N PRO A 74 5.51 -16.82 -9.52
CA PRO A 74 5.92 -17.80 -10.51
C PRO A 74 7.11 -17.19 -11.25
N LYS A 75 8.32 -17.67 -10.92
CA LYS A 75 9.43 -17.60 -11.87
C LYS A 75 8.97 -18.44 -13.06
N GLN A 76 8.87 -17.89 -14.27
CA GLN A 76 9.58 -18.37 -15.47
C GLN A 76 9.67 -17.25 -16.53
N ASP A 77 10.88 -17.12 -17.08
CA ASP A 77 11.32 -16.44 -18.31
C ASP A 77 11.21 -14.91 -18.38
N GLY A 78 12.22 -14.07 -18.14
CA GLY A 78 13.65 -14.26 -17.90
C GLY A 78 14.26 -12.85 -17.80
N GLU A 79 15.12 -12.65 -16.80
CA GLU A 79 15.96 -11.46 -16.57
C GLU A 79 15.29 -10.17 -16.05
N PHE A 80 15.28 -10.03 -14.71
CA PHE A 80 15.33 -8.72 -14.07
C PHE A 80 16.81 -8.35 -13.88
N PHE A 81 17.37 -7.57 -14.80
CA PHE A 81 18.61 -6.85 -14.54
C PHE A 81 18.31 -5.62 -13.71
N ILE A 82 18.75 -5.60 -12.45
CA ILE A 82 19.09 -4.32 -11.84
C ILE A 82 20.44 -3.95 -12.44
N LEU A 83 20.44 -3.04 -13.41
CA LEU A 83 21.68 -2.39 -13.83
C LEU A 83 22.18 -1.55 -12.64
N ALA A 84 23.12 -2.12 -11.90
CA ALA A 84 23.98 -1.40 -10.98
C ALA A 84 25.42 -1.75 -11.34
N GLU A 85 25.92 -1.09 -12.37
CA GLU A 85 27.31 -0.64 -12.51
C GLU A 85 27.18 0.89 -12.65
N GLU A 86 27.87 1.75 -11.91
CA GLU A 86 29.29 1.72 -11.48
C GLU A 86 29.53 1.57 -9.97
#